data_AF-A0A9D7WWD5-F1
#
_entry.id   AF-A0A9D7WWD5-F1
#
_cell.length_a   1.000
_cell.length_b   1.000
_cell.length_c   1.000
_cell.angle_alpha   90.00
_cell.angle_beta   90.00
_cell.angle_gamma   90.00
#
_symmetry.space_group_name_H-M   'P 1'
#
loop_
_entity.id
_entity.type
_entity.pdbx_description
1 polymer ?
#
loop_
_entity_poly.entity_id
_entity_poly.type
_entity_poly.pdbx_seq_one_letter_code
_entity_poly.pdbx_strand_id
1 'polypeptide(L)'
;DVEFPEFVREAALAGAEIILAPTALRSRWGFVANKMIPTRAFENGVFLLYANHAGREGTSEYLGESVIVGPDGAELARAGSGEEVLGARLVSANIERARKTLPYLEIVEQRRQVS
;
A
#
# COMPACT_ATOMS: atom_id res chain seq x y z
N ASP A 1 7.77 -6.84 4.69
CA ASP A 1 6.80 -7.39 3.72
C ASP A 1 6.55 -6.36 2.63
N VAL A 2 5.57 -5.45 2.77
CA VAL A 2 5.18 -4.50 1.70
C VAL A 2 6.28 -3.52 1.27
N GLU A 3 7.34 -3.40 2.06
CA GLU A 3 8.55 -2.64 1.70
C GLU A 3 9.30 -3.29 0.53
N PHE A 4 9.25 -4.62 0.40
CA PHE A 4 9.77 -5.38 -0.72
C PHE A 4 8.72 -5.38 -1.85
N PRO A 5 9.05 -4.84 -3.04
CA PRO A 5 8.10 -4.75 -4.16
C PRO A 5 7.57 -6.12 -4.60
N GLU A 6 8.40 -7.16 -4.48
CA GLU A 6 8.12 -8.51 -4.96
C GLU A 6 6.86 -9.08 -4.30
N PHE A 7 6.69 -8.91 -2.98
CA PHE A 7 5.55 -9.50 -2.27
C PHE A 7 4.22 -8.86 -2.66
N VAL A 8 4.19 -7.53 -2.83
CA VAL A 8 2.99 -6.83 -3.31
C VAL A 8 2.68 -7.23 -4.75
N ARG A 9 3.72 -7.34 -5.59
CA ARG A 9 3.57 -7.78 -6.98
C ARG A 9 3.03 -9.19 -7.09
N GLU A 10 3.59 -10.16 -6.36
CA GLU A 10 3.11 -11.54 -6.40
C GLU A 10 1.68 -11.65 -5.90
N ALA A 11 1.32 -10.96 -4.82
CA ALA A 11 -0.05 -10.95 -4.33
C ALA A 11 -1.02 -10.39 -5.39
N ALA A 12 -0.68 -9.26 -6.03
CA ALA A 12 -1.51 -8.65 -7.06
C ALA A 12 -1.66 -9.56 -8.30
N LEU A 13 -0.58 -10.22 -8.72
CA LEU A 13 -0.60 -11.20 -9.81
C LEU A 13 -1.44 -12.44 -9.46
N ALA A 14 -1.48 -12.83 -8.18
CA ALA A 14 -2.37 -13.89 -7.69
C ALA A 14 -3.84 -13.45 -7.59
N GLY A 15 -4.18 -12.23 -8.05
CA GLY A 15 -5.55 -11.71 -8.08
C GLY A 15 -5.92 -10.85 -6.86
N ALA A 16 -4.98 -10.52 -5.97
CA ALA A 16 -5.28 -9.63 -4.86
C ALA A 16 -5.67 -8.24 -5.38
N GLU A 17 -6.75 -7.70 -4.82
CA GLU A 17 -7.28 -6.36 -5.09
C GLU A 17 -7.05 -5.40 -3.93
N ILE A 18 -6.88 -5.95 -2.72
CA ILE A 18 -6.68 -5.25 -1.46
C ILE A 18 -5.52 -5.90 -0.73
N ILE A 19 -4.56 -5.08 -0.27
CA ILE A 19 -3.44 -5.50 0.57
C ILE A 19 -3.59 -4.83 1.95
N LEU A 20 -3.59 -5.65 3.00
CA LEU A 20 -3.58 -5.19 4.39
C LEU A 20 -2.15 -5.31 4.94
N ALA A 21 -1.60 -4.21 5.45
CA ALA A 21 -0.23 -4.13 5.91
C ALA A 21 -0.18 -3.60 7.36
N PRO A 22 -0.40 -4.48 8.36
CA PRO A 22 -0.13 -4.14 9.75
C PRO A 22 1.37 -3.94 9.97
N THR A 23 1.74 -2.91 10.70
CA THR A 23 3.14 -2.49 10.85
C THR A 23 3.38 -1.71 12.15
N ALA A 24 4.66 -1.59 12.51
CA ALA A 24 5.13 -0.87 13.69
C ALA A 24 6.39 -0.08 13.33
N LEU A 25 6.26 0.79 12.34
CA LEU A 25 7.32 1.63 11.80
C LEU A 25 7.65 2.77 12.77
N ARG A 26 8.94 2.92 13.09
CA ARG A 26 9.43 3.99 13.97
C ARG A 26 9.45 5.36 13.30
N SER A 27 9.34 6.42 14.09
CA SER A 27 9.19 7.83 13.64
C SER A 27 10.24 8.33 12.65
N ARG A 28 11.45 7.76 12.60
CA ARG A 28 12.52 8.19 11.69
C ARG A 28 12.37 7.76 10.21
N TRP A 29 11.39 6.92 9.88
CA TRP A 29 11.28 6.28 8.56
C TRP A 29 10.06 6.74 7.75
N GLY A 30 9.61 7.99 7.92
CA GLY A 30 8.40 8.53 7.25
C GLY A 30 8.37 8.35 5.73
N PHE A 31 9.51 8.23 5.05
CA PHE A 31 9.57 7.93 3.62
C PHE A 31 8.79 6.67 3.23
N VAL A 32 8.78 5.64 4.09
CA VAL A 32 8.06 4.39 3.82
C VAL A 32 6.56 4.67 3.69
N ALA A 33 5.93 5.24 4.72
CA ALA A 33 4.50 5.56 4.72
C ALA A 33 4.12 6.62 3.67
N ASN A 34 5.02 7.57 3.38
CA ASN A 34 4.70 8.77 2.59
C ASN A 34 5.03 8.66 1.10
N LYS A 35 5.86 7.71 0.71
CA LYS A 35 6.31 7.55 -0.69
C LYS A 35 6.29 6.10 -1.14
N MET A 36 6.85 5.19 -0.33
CA MET A 36 6.95 3.79 -0.72
C MET A 36 5.57 3.14 -0.80
N ILE A 37 4.75 3.26 0.25
CA ILE A 37 3.42 2.66 0.30
C ILE A 37 2.50 3.14 -0.84
N PRO A 38 2.40 4.46 -1.14
CA PRO A 38 1.66 4.91 -2.31
C PRO A 38 2.15 4.33 -3.63
N THR A 39 3.48 4.22 -3.79
CA THR A 39 4.10 3.63 -4.98
C THR A 39 3.73 2.14 -5.13
N ARG A 40 3.70 1.38 -4.03
CA ARG A 40 3.33 -0.04 -4.03
C ARG A 40 1.89 -0.27 -4.47
N ALA A 41 0.97 0.59 -4.05
CA ALA A 41 -0.42 0.54 -4.49
C ALA A 41 -0.53 0.86 -6.00
N PHE A 42 0.13 1.95 -6.42
CA PHE A 42 0.12 2.44 -7.80
C PHE A 42 0.69 1.44 -8.80
N GLU A 43 1.89 0.91 -8.56
CA GLU A 43 2.59 0.06 -9.52
C GLU A 43 1.93 -1.31 -9.72
N ASN A 44 1.06 -1.71 -8.79
CA ASN A 44 0.32 -2.97 -8.80
C ASN A 44 -1.19 -2.79 -9.04
N GLY A 45 -1.68 -1.55 -9.10
CA GLY A 45 -3.10 -1.26 -9.27
C GLY A 45 -3.97 -1.95 -8.22
N VAL A 46 -3.64 -1.80 -6.93
CA VAL A 46 -4.37 -2.39 -5.79
C VAL A 46 -4.70 -1.34 -4.74
N PHE A 47 -5.73 -1.57 -3.93
CA PHE A 47 -5.87 -0.84 -2.67
C PHE A 47 -4.83 -1.34 -1.67
N LEU A 48 -4.21 -0.43 -0.92
CA LEU A 48 -3.24 -0.79 0.12
C LEU A 48 -3.59 -0.04 1.42
N LEU A 49 -3.91 -0.81 2.46
CA LEU A 49 -4.25 -0.31 3.79
C LEU A 49 -3.07 -0.56 4.73
N TYR A 50 -2.30 0.48 5.01
CA TYR A 50 -1.13 0.45 5.88
C TYR A 50 -1.53 0.91 7.27
N ALA A 51 -1.61 -0.04 8.21
CA ALA A 51 -2.07 0.18 9.58
C ALA A 51 -0.86 0.15 10.53
N ASN A 52 -0.34 1.34 10.85
CA ASN A 52 0.85 1.50 11.66
C ASN A 52 0.53 1.76 13.13
N HIS A 53 1.37 1.24 14.00
CA HIS A 53 1.34 1.56 15.42
C HIS A 53 1.60 3.06 15.64
N ALA A 54 0.93 3.61 16.64
CA ALA A 54 0.96 5.03 16.96
C ALA A 54 1.42 5.29 18.39
N GLY A 55 1.97 6.46 18.64
CA GLY A 55 2.44 6.86 19.96
C GLY A 55 3.76 6.20 20.41
N ARG A 56 3.93 6.07 21.74
CA ARG A 56 5.15 5.58 22.37
C ARG A 56 4.89 4.32 23.18
N GLU A 57 5.80 3.36 23.04
CA GLU A 57 5.88 2.18 23.89
C GLU A 57 7.30 2.07 24.46
N GLY A 58 7.43 2.28 25.78
CA GLY A 58 8.73 2.34 26.45
C GLY A 58 9.62 3.45 25.87
N THR A 59 10.77 3.07 25.30
CA THR A 59 11.70 4.00 24.62
C THR A 59 11.44 4.10 23.11
N SER A 60 10.53 3.30 22.56
CA SER A 60 10.18 3.30 21.14
C SER A 60 9.12 4.35 20.86
N GLU A 61 9.35 5.17 19.85
CA GLU A 61 8.35 6.08 19.28
C GLU A 61 8.00 5.60 17.87
N TYR A 62 6.71 5.38 17.66
CA TYR A 62 6.15 4.92 16.40
C TYR A 62 5.62 6.10 15.60
N LEU A 63 5.70 5.96 14.28
CA LEU A 63 5.37 7.04 13.37
C LEU A 63 3.86 7.36 13.40
N GLY A 64 2.99 6.39 13.69
CA GLY A 64 1.59 6.49 13.29
C GLY A 64 1.53 6.61 11.77
N GLU A 65 0.85 7.63 11.26
CA GLU A 65 0.71 7.90 9.83
C GLU A 65 0.20 6.70 9.03
N SER A 66 -0.71 5.93 9.65
CA SER A 66 -1.51 4.93 8.93
C SER A 66 -2.14 5.56 7.70
N VAL A 67 -2.23 4.82 6.60
CA VAL A 67 -2.73 5.37 5.32
C VAL A 67 -3.50 4.31 4.55
N ILE A 68 -4.60 4.74 3.94
CA ILE A 68 -5.36 3.98 2.95
C ILE A 68 -5.06 4.58 1.58
N VAL A 69 -4.48 3.78 0.69
CA VAL A 69 -4.12 4.22 -0.67
C VAL A 69 -4.96 3.51 -1.72
N GLY A 70 -5.41 4.27 -2.71
CA GLY A 70 -6.09 3.78 -3.90
C GLY A 70 -5.15 3.14 -4.95
N PRO A 71 -5.71 2.40 -5.92
CA PRO A 71 -4.97 1.75 -7.00
C PRO A 71 -4.20 2.70 -7.92
N ASP A 72 -4.56 3.98 -7.91
CA ASP A 72 -3.92 5.08 -8.64
C ASP A 72 -2.85 5.79 -7.80
N GLY A 73 -2.53 5.27 -6.61
CA GLY A 73 -1.57 5.87 -5.69
C GLY A 73 -2.13 7.03 -4.88
N ALA A 74 -3.40 7.40 -5.05
CA ALA A 74 -4.01 8.48 -4.29
C ALA A 74 -4.26 8.07 -2.83
N GLU A 75 -3.94 8.94 -1.89
CA GLU A 75 -4.25 8.74 -0.48
C GLU A 75 -5.72 9.04 -0.22
N LEU A 76 -6.47 8.02 0.20
CA LEU A 76 -7.90 8.12 0.48
C LEU A 76 -8.16 8.56 1.93
N ALA A 77 -7.27 8.19 2.84
CA ALA A 77 -7.28 8.62 4.24
C ALA A 77 -5.87 8.46 4.83
N ARG A 78 -5.47 9.38 5.71
CA ARG A 78 -4.19 9.36 6.43
C ARG A 78 -4.40 9.80 7.88
N ALA A 79 -3.82 9.05 8.81
CA ALA A 79 -3.76 9.41 10.23
C ALA A 79 -2.58 10.36 10.50
N GLY A 80 -2.61 11.06 11.62
CA GLY A 80 -1.43 11.67 12.23
C GLY A 80 -0.59 10.65 12.99
N SER A 81 0.24 11.13 13.92
CA SER A 81 1.14 10.29 14.73
C SER A 81 0.46 9.62 15.94
N GLY A 82 -0.79 9.98 16.23
CA GLY A 82 -1.58 9.48 17.35
C GLY A 82 -2.50 8.31 17.01
N GLU A 83 -3.19 7.79 18.02
CA GLU A 83 -4.18 6.74 17.85
C GLU A 83 -5.41 7.27 17.11
N GLU A 84 -5.73 6.64 15.97
CA GLU A 84 -6.83 7.06 15.09
C GLU A 84 -7.45 5.85 14.38
N VAL A 85 -8.73 5.98 14.02
CA VAL A 85 -9.44 5.00 13.16
C VAL A 85 -9.66 5.63 11.80
N LEU A 86 -9.17 4.97 10.75
CA LEU A 86 -9.35 5.39 9.37
C LEU A 86 -10.45 4.58 8.68
N GLY A 87 -11.18 5.26 7.79
CA GLY A 87 -12.19 4.63 6.93
C GLY A 87 -12.18 5.26 5.54
N ALA A 88 -12.37 4.43 4.52
CA ALA A 88 -12.52 4.88 3.14
C ALA A 88 -13.45 3.92 2.39
N ARG A 89 -14.15 4.46 1.39
CA ARG A 89 -14.97 3.64 0.46
C ARG A 89 -14.08 3.12 -0.66
N LEU A 90 -13.96 1.80 -0.76
CA LEU A 90 -13.23 1.14 -1.84
C LEU A 90 -14.19 0.84 -3.00
N VAL A 91 -13.82 1.26 -4.21
CA VAL A 91 -14.65 1.10 -5.42
C VAL A 91 -13.87 0.26 -6.42
N SER A 92 -14.33 -0.96 -6.71
CA SER A 92 -13.62 -1.92 -7.58
C SER A 92 -13.35 -1.37 -8.99
N ALA A 93 -14.23 -0.52 -9.52
CA ALA A 93 -14.02 0.14 -10.82
C ALA A 93 -12.73 0.99 -10.87
N ASN A 94 -12.18 1.41 -9.72
CA ASN A 94 -10.90 2.12 -9.67
C ASN A 94 -9.72 1.19 -9.96
N ILE A 95 -9.80 -0.09 -9.57
CA ILE A 95 -8.79 -1.12 -9.87
C ILE A 95 -8.75 -1.35 -11.38
N GLU A 96 -9.92 -1.61 -11.97
CA GLU A 96 -10.03 -1.82 -13.41
C GLU A 96 -9.48 -0.64 -14.19
N ARG A 97 -9.79 0.59 -13.77
CA ARG A 97 -9.27 1.81 -14.39
C ARG A 97 -7.76 1.91 -14.25
N ALA A 98 -7.22 1.71 -13.04
CA ALA A 98 -5.78 1.81 -12.79
C ALA A 98 -4.99 0.78 -13.61
N ARG A 99 -5.42 -0.49 -13.61
CA ARG A 99 -4.76 -1.57 -14.36
C ARG A 99 -4.89 -1.40 -15.89
N LYS A 100 -5.96 -0.77 -16.39
CA LYS A 100 -6.07 -0.39 -17.81
C LYS A 100 -5.12 0.75 -18.18
N THR A 101 -4.97 1.75 -17.32
CA THR A 101 -4.05 2.88 -17.55
C THR A 101 -2.59 2.45 -17.46
N LEU A 102 -2.26 1.57 -16.51
CA LEU A 102 -0.92 1.06 -16.25
C LEU A 102 -0.94 -0.48 -16.24
N PRO A 103 -0.84 -1.13 -17.41
CA PRO A 103 -0.93 -2.59 -17.53
C PRO A 103 0.37 -3.29 -17.09
N TYR A 104 0.99 -2.85 -16.00
CA TYR A 104 2.26 -3.40 -15.52
C TYR A 104 2.14 -4.86 -15.10
N LEU A 105 1.00 -5.28 -14.55
CA LEU A 105 0.78 -6.68 -14.18
C LEU A 105 0.77 -7.58 -15.43
N GLU A 106 0.01 -7.18 -16.46
CA GLU A 106 -0.06 -7.89 -17.73
C GLU A 106 1.32 -8.02 -18.39
N ILE A 107 2.10 -6.93 -18.43
CA ILE A 107 3.46 -6.94 -18.98
C ILE A 107 4.37 -7.92 -18.23
N VAL A 108 4.25 -8.01 -16.90
CA VAL A 108 5.03 -8.95 -16.08
C VAL A 108 4.62 -10.39 -16.36
N GLU A 109 3.32 -10.69 -16.45
CA GLU A 109 2.83 -12.04 -16.77
C GLU A 109 3.29 -12.52 -18.14
N GLN A 110 3.20 -11.65 -19.16
CA GLN A 110 3.69 -11.95 -20.51
C GLN A 110 5.18 -12.32 -20.51
N ARG A 111 6.01 -11.61 -19.73
CA ARG A 111 7.45 -11.92 -19.62
C ARG A 111 7.73 -13.24 -18.92
N ARG A 112 6.91 -13.62 -17.93
CA ARG A 112 7.05 -14.92 -17.22
C ARG A 112 6.75 -16.12 -18.13
N GLN A 113 5.94 -15.96 -19.16
CA GLN A 113 5.57 -17.04 -20.10
C GLN A 113 6.63 -17.29 -21.19
N VAL A 114 7.60 -16.39 -21.37
CA VAL A 114 8.64 -16.45 -22.40
C VAL A 114 10.00 -16.88 -21.83
N SER A 115 10.08 -17.14 -20.51
CA SER A 115 11.27 -17.62 -19.80
C SER A 115 11.09 -19.07 -19.35
#